data_AF-A0A957AQR9-F1
#
_entry.id   AF-A0A957AQR9-F1
#
_cell.length_a   1.000
_cell.length_b   1.000
_cell.length_c   1.000
_cell.angle_alpha   90.00
_cell.angle_beta   90.00
_cell.angle_gamma   90.00
#
_symmetry.space_group_name_H-M   'P 1'
#
loop_
_entity.id
_entity.type
_entity.pdbx_description
1 polymer ?
#
loop_
_entity_poly.entity_id
_entity_poly.type
_entity_poly.pdbx_seq_one_letter_code
_entity_poly.pdbx_strand_id
1 'polypeptide(L)'
;LEIPSQLGEPPVWSPNGFFLLTTDMVAREDGMFTSHLFRVNVESGQSIDLSAEATLGDFSPTWSPDGGTIAFSRVGMDGPGGQ
;
A
#
# COMPACT_ATOMS: atom_id res chain seq x y z
N LEU A 1 -18.16 6.17 0.34
CA LEU A 1 -17.32 4.96 0.38
C LEU A 1 -16.14 5.30 1.29
N GLU A 2 -16.22 4.94 2.57
CA GLU A 2 -15.07 5.01 3.47
C GLU A 2 -14.31 3.70 3.30
N ILE A 3 -13.05 3.77 2.88
CA ILE A 3 -12.15 2.61 2.92
C ILE A 3 -11.33 2.78 4.20
N PRO A 4 -11.70 2.10 5.30
CA PRO A 4 -10.91 2.15 6.51
C PRO A 4 -9.57 1.47 6.24
N SER A 5 -8.47 2.20 6.43
CA SER A 5 -7.14 1.60 6.52
C SER A 5 -6.82 1.33 8.00
N GLN A 6 -6.24 0.17 8.29
CA GLN A 6 -5.83 -0.19 9.66
C GLN A 6 -4.66 0.68 10.16
N LEU A 7 -3.95 1.33 9.24
CA LEU A 7 -2.87 2.27 9.52
C LEU A 7 -3.36 3.72 9.77
N GLY A 8 -4.62 4.03 9.44
CA GLY A 8 -5.16 5.39 9.50
C GLY A 8 -4.68 6.31 8.37
N GLU A 9 -3.88 5.83 7.41
CA GLU A 9 -3.54 6.59 6.20
C GLU A 9 -4.78 6.67 5.28
N PRO A 10 -5.21 7.88 4.85
CA PRO A 10 -6.32 7.99 3.93
C PRO A 10 -5.95 7.39 2.57
N PRO A 11 -6.89 6.69 1.90
CA PRO A 11 -6.61 6.16 0.58
C PRO A 11 -6.46 7.31 -0.43
N VAL A 12 -5.65 7.09 -1.46
CA VAL A 12 -5.32 8.10 -2.46
C VAL A 12 -6.01 7.78 -3.79
N TRP A 13 -6.83 8.70 -4.29
CA TRP A 13 -7.50 8.57 -5.57
C TRP A 13 -6.53 8.67 -6.74
N SER A 14 -6.69 7.78 -7.72
CA SER A 14 -6.08 7.95 -9.03
C SER A 14 -6.63 9.22 -9.72
N PRO A 15 -5.84 9.92 -10.56
CA PRO A 15 -6.29 11.14 -11.23
C PRO A 15 -7.56 10.98 -12.08
N ASN A 16 -7.79 9.79 -12.64
CA ASN A 16 -8.97 9.48 -13.44
C ASN A 16 -10.20 9.02 -12.61
N GLY A 17 -10.07 8.91 -11.29
CA GLY A 17 -11.14 8.51 -10.38
C GLY A 17 -11.54 7.02 -10.41
N PHE A 18 -10.85 6.18 -11.17
CA PHE A 18 -11.23 4.75 -11.28
C PHE A 18 -10.59 3.85 -10.21
N PHE A 19 -9.52 4.32 -9.58
CA PHE A 19 -8.76 3.53 -8.62
C PHE A 19 -8.47 4.31 -7.33
N LEU A 20 -8.26 3.53 -6.26
CA LEU A 20 -7.70 3.98 -4.99
C LEU A 20 -6.41 3.22 -4.72
N LEU A 21 -5.44 3.92 -4.14
CA LEU A 21 -4.30 3.29 -3.45
C LEU A 21 -4.57 3.27 -1.96
N THR A 22 -4.34 2.12 -1.34
CA THR A 22 -4.43 1.94 0.10
C THR A 22 -3.23 1.13 0.57
N THR A 23 -2.94 1.24 1.86
CA THR A 23 -1.95 0.44 2.56
C THR A 23 -2.66 -0.49 3.52
N ASP A 24 -2.25 -1.75 3.60
CA ASP A 24 -2.76 -2.68 4.62
C ASP A 24 -1.67 -3.64 5.09
N MET A 25 -1.86 -4.21 6.28
CA MET A 25 -0.93 -5.16 6.88
C MET A 25 -1.17 -6.56 6.33
N VAL A 26 -0.12 -7.15 5.76
CA VAL A 26 -0.13 -8.52 5.27
C VAL A 26 0.74 -9.38 6.16
N ALA A 27 0.21 -10.52 6.58
CA ALA A 27 0.95 -11.52 7.33
C ALA A 27 1.97 -12.19 6.39
N ARG A 28 3.21 -12.29 6.85
CA ARG A 28 4.30 -12.98 6.17
C ARG A 28 4.42 -14.41 6.68
N GLU A 29 5.09 -15.26 5.90
CA GLU A 29 5.35 -16.65 6.27
C GLU A 29 6.20 -16.77 7.56
N ASP A 30 7.07 -15.79 7.82
CA ASP A 30 7.90 -15.71 9.03
C ASP A 30 7.12 -15.27 10.29
N GLY A 31 5.81 -15.06 10.19
CA GLY A 31 4.95 -14.65 11.29
C GLY A 31 5.00 -13.16 11.61
N MET A 32 5.78 -12.37 10.87
CA MET A 32 5.75 -10.91 10.95
C MET A 32 4.64 -10.33 10.08
N PHE A 33 4.34 -9.06 10.28
CA PHE A 33 3.45 -8.29 9.40
C PHE A 33 4.25 -7.25 8.65
N THR A 34 3.90 -7.00 7.40
CA THR A 34 4.46 -5.89 6.63
C THR A 34 3.37 -5.12 5.91
N SER A 35 3.58 -3.82 5.75
CA SER A 35 2.64 -2.96 5.03
C SER A 35 2.78 -3.18 3.53
N HIS A 36 1.68 -3.47 2.86
CA HIS A 36 1.61 -3.63 1.41
C HIS A 36 0.75 -2.53 0.80
N LEU A 37 1.09 -2.14 -0.43
CA LEU A 37 0.27 -1.27 -1.25
C LEU A 37 -0.74 -2.08 -2.05
N PHE A 38 -1.99 -1.67 -2.00
CA PHE A 38 -3.07 -2.23 -2.79
C PHE A 38 -3.65 -1.18 -3.73
N ARG A 39 -3.99 -1.62 -4.94
CA ARG A 39 -4.81 -0.85 -5.87
C ARG A 39 -6.21 -1.43 -5.94
N VAL A 40 -7.19 -0.62 -5.56
CA VAL A 40 -8.61 -0.99 -5.57
C VAL A 40 -9.30 -0.35 -6.75
N ASN A 41 -9.99 -1.13 -7.57
CA ASN A 41 -10.90 -0.62 -8.58
C ASN A 41 -12.22 -0.21 -7.91
N VAL A 42 -12.65 1.03 -8.13
CA VAL A 42 -13.75 1.65 -7.38
C VAL A 42 -15.12 1.08 -7.78
N GLU A 43 -15.29 0.73 -9.06
CA GLU A 43 -16.56 0.21 -9.57
C GLU A 43 -16.80 -1.24 -9.16
N SER A 44 -15.79 -2.09 -9.32
CA SER A 44 -15.88 -3.53 -9.06
C SER A 44 -15.55 -3.91 -7.62
N GLY A 45 -14.86 -3.05 -6.86
CA GLY A 45 -14.30 -3.37 -5.56
C GLY A 45 -13.11 -4.34 -5.59
N GLN A 46 -12.64 -4.75 -6.78
CA GLN A 46 -11.50 -5.65 -6.89
C GLN A 46 -10.21 -4.97 -6.41
N SER A 47 -9.42 -5.69 -5.62
CA SER A 47 -8.13 -5.22 -5.10
C SER A 47 -6.99 -6.07 -5.66
N ILE A 48 -5.88 -5.43 -6.00
CA ILE A 48 -4.64 -6.08 -6.42
C ILE A 48 -3.52 -5.61 -5.47
N ASP A 49 -2.78 -6.57 -4.92
CA ASP A 49 -1.55 -6.31 -4.17
C ASP A 49 -0.42 -5.94 -5.14
N LEU A 50 0.08 -4.71 -5.03
CA LEU A 50 1.20 -4.21 -5.83
C LEU A 50 2.56 -4.57 -5.21
N SER A 51 2.56 -5.08 -3.98
CA SER A 51 3.73 -5.35 -3.14
C SER A 51 3.83 -6.83 -2.77
N ALA A 52 3.15 -7.73 -3.50
CA ALA A 52 3.00 -9.14 -3.13
C ALA A 52 4.33 -9.88 -2.85
N GLU A 53 5.41 -9.48 -3.53
CA GLU A 53 6.76 -10.05 -3.39
C GLU A 53 7.68 -9.22 -2.45
N ALA A 54 7.16 -8.19 -1.79
CA ALA A 54 7.93 -7.30 -0.95
C ALA A 54 8.20 -7.92 0.43
N THR A 55 9.47 -7.90 0.84
CA THR A 55 9.89 -8.30 2.19
C THR A 55 10.11 -7.10 3.12
N LEU A 56 9.81 -5.89 2.65
CA LEU A 56 9.88 -4.65 3.41
C LEU A 56 8.50 -3.98 3.41
N GLY A 57 8.30 -3.00 4.28
CA GLY A 57 7.03 -2.30 4.37
C GLY A 57 6.97 -1.15 3.37
N ASP A 58 5.87 -1.08 2.62
CA ASP A 58 5.57 0.00 1.68
C ASP A 58 4.47 0.92 2.22
N PHE A 59 4.71 2.23 2.12
CA PHE A 59 3.93 3.26 2.80
C PHE A 59 3.72 4.51 1.95
N SER A 60 2.72 5.30 2.36
CA SER A 60 2.44 6.64 1.85
C SER A 60 2.46 6.73 0.32
N PRO A 61 1.65 5.91 -0.37
CA PRO A 61 1.64 5.88 -1.83
C PRO A 61 1.04 7.15 -2.42
N THR A 62 1.49 7.55 -3.60
CA THR A 62 0.86 8.61 -4.40
C THR A 62 0.95 8.31 -5.89
N TRP A 63 -0.03 8.81 -6.64
CA TRP A 63 -0.05 8.71 -8.10
C TRP A 63 0.80 9.82 -8.72
N SER A 64 1.46 9.51 -9.85
CA SER A 64 1.90 10.56 -10.74
C SER A 64 0.70 11.32 -11.32
N PRO A 65 0.86 12.60 -11.71
CA PRO A 65 -0.24 13.40 -12.25
C PRO A 65 -0.90 12.80 -13.49
N ASP A 66 -0.14 12.05 -14.30
CA ASP A 66 -0.64 11.34 -15.48
C ASP A 66 -1.28 9.96 -15.16
N GLY A 67 -1.22 9.53 -13.90
CA GLY A 67 -1.74 8.24 -13.42
C GLY A 67 -0.95 7.01 -13.89
N GLY A 68 0.18 7.20 -14.59
CA GLY A 68 0.95 6.10 -15.16
C GLY A 68 1.89 5.41 -14.16
N THR A 69 2.24 6.08 -13.07
CA THR A 69 3.20 5.59 -12.07
C THR A 69 2.75 5.87 -10.65
N ILE A 70 3.34 5.14 -9.71
CA ILE A 70 3.09 5.25 -8.28
C ILE A 70 4.43 5.45 -7.58
N ALA A 71 4.52 6.50 -6.78
CA ALA A 71 5.62 6.71 -5.85
C ALA A 71 5.22 6.27 -4.44
N PHE A 72 6.15 5.71 -3.68
CA PHE A 72 5.93 5.23 -2.33
C PHE A 72 7.24 5.20 -1.55
N SER A 73 7.14 5.11 -0.23
CA SER A 73 8.29 4.91 0.66
C SER A 73 8.41 3.45 1.03
N ARG A 74 9.61 2.89 0.95
CA ARG A 74 9.91 1.53 1.39
C ARG A 74 10.81 1.57 2.62
N VAL A 75 10.36 0.98 3.71
CA VAL A 75 11.10 0.94 4.98
C VAL A 75 11.44 -0.51 5.29
N GLY A 76 12.74 -0.80 5.32
CA GLY A 76 13.23 -2.05 5.86
C GLY A 76 13.08 -2.06 7.37
N MET A 77 12.46 -3.10 7.91
CA MET A 77 12.40 -3.31 9.37
C MET A 77 13.75 -3.85 9.88
N ASP A 78 14.87 -3.29 9.43
CA ASP A 78 16.17 -3.53 10.04
C ASP A 78 16.30 -2.51 11.19
N GLY A 79 15.79 -2.87 12.37
CA GLY A 79 15.89 -1.99 13.53
C GLY A 79 17.36 -1.72 13.89
N PRO A 80 17.75 -0.49 14.31
CA PRO A 80 19.01 -0.29 15.00
C PRO A 80 18.84 -0.85 16.42
N GLY A 81 19.02 -2.16 16.59
CA GLY A 81 18.81 -2.85 17.87
C GLY A 81 19.68 -4.07 18.13
N GLY A 82 20.65 -4.37 17.27
CA GLY A 82 21.68 -5.38 17.54
C GLY A 82 22.92 -4.75 18.18
N GLN A 83 22.90 -4.54 19.50
CA GLN A 83 24.10 -4.58 20.34
C GLN A 83 23.86 -5.55 21.49
#